data_AF-A0A8H9XG86-F1
#
_entry.id   AF-A0A8H9XG86-F1
#
_cell.length_a   1.000
_cell.length_b   1.000
_cell.length_c   1.000
_cell.angle_alpha   90.00
_cell.angle_beta   90.00
_cell.angle_gamma   90.00
#
_symmetry.space_group_name_H-M   'P 1'
#
loop_
_entity.id
_entity.type
_entity.pdbx_description
1 polymer ?
#
loop_
_entity_poly.entity_id
_entity_poly.type
_entity_poly.pdbx_seq_one_letter_code
_entity_poly.pdbx_strand_id
1 'polypeptide(L)' 'MEDALAYLLDLRLRCRGNPEAIALVDRCLALLARAERADAAELPQLEAEIEAIRLELAERFGPPGEFVRH' A
#
# COMPACT_ATOMS: atom_id res chain seq x y z
N MET A 1 2.44 -0.41 13.97
CA MET A 1 1.37 -1.03 13.16
C MET A 1 0.13 -0.16 13.15
N GLU A 2 -0.37 0.23 14.33
CA GLU A 2 -1.58 1.05 14.48
C GLU A 2 -1.54 2.37 13.71
N ASP A 3 -0.40 3.08 13.71
CA ASP A 3 -0.26 4.34 12.96
C ASP A 3 -0.39 4.16 11.44
N ALA A 4 0.16 3.07 10.90
CA ALA A 4 0.08 2.76 9.47
C ALA A 4 -1.35 2.35 9.07
N LEU A 5 -2.02 1.59 9.92
CA LEU A 5 -3.43 1.22 9.74
C LEU A 5 -4.33 2.46 9.78
N ALA A 6 -4.15 3.34 10.78
CA ALA A 6 -4.90 4.59 10.91
C ALA A 6 -4.71 5.49 9.68
N TYR A 7 -3.46 5.62 9.21
CA TYR A 7 -3.15 6.39 8.00
C TYR A 7 -3.84 5.84 6.75
N LEU A 8 -3.83 4.52 6.54
CA LEU A 8 -4.46 3.90 5.37
C LEU A 8 -6.00 3.98 5.42
N LEU A 9 -6.59 3.87 6.61
CA LEU A 9 -8.03 4.06 6.79
C LEU A 9 -8.44 5.50 6.47
N ASP A 10 -7.66 6.48 6.93
CA ASP A 10 -7.88 7.88 6.58
C ASP A 10 -7.67 8.13 5.07
N LEU A 11 -6.64 7.53 4.47
CA LEU A 11 -6.40 7.63 3.03
C LEU A 11 -7.55 7.02 2.21
N ARG A 12 -8.10 5.88 2.64
CA ARG A 12 -9.29 5.27 2.01
C ARG A 12 -10.48 6.22 2.01
N LEU A 13 -10.71 6.94 3.11
CA LEU A 13 -11.78 7.93 3.21
C LEU A 13 -11.54 9.12 2.28
N ARG A 14 -10.30 9.61 2.20
CA ARG A 14 -9.90 10.69 1.27
C ARG A 14 -10.07 10.28 -0.20
N CYS A 15 -9.77 9.03 -0.53
CA CYS A 15 -9.86 8.49 -1.88
C CYS A 15 -11.27 8.00 -2.28
N ARG A 16 -12.31 8.15 -1.45
CA ARG A 16 -13.65 7.55 -1.67
C ARG A 16 -14.31 7.83 -3.03
N GLY A 17 -13.90 8.90 -3.73
CA GLY A 17 -14.41 9.26 -5.06
C GLY A 17 -13.57 8.70 -6.22
N ASN A 18 -12.46 8.03 -5.95
CA ASN A 18 -11.56 7.47 -6.94
C ASN A 18 -11.44 5.94 -6.72
N PRO A 19 -12.17 5.11 -7.51
CA PRO A 19 -12.21 3.66 -7.30
C PRO A 19 -10.84 3.01 -7.48
N GLU A 20 -9.98 3.56 -8.34
CA GLU A 20 -8.64 3.04 -8.59
C GLU A 20 -7.71 3.29 -7.41
N ALA A 21 -7.80 4.49 -6.80
CA ALA A 21 -7.05 4.80 -5.59
C ALA A 21 -7.52 3.95 -4.39
N ILE A 22 -8.83 3.71 -4.26
CA ILE A 22 -9.37 2.81 -3.22
C ILE A 22 -8.83 1.39 -3.40
N ALA A 23 -8.83 0.87 -4.62
CA ALA A 23 -8.32 -0.48 -4.88
C ALA A 23 -6.85 -0.64 -4.46
N LEU A 24 -6.03 0.40 -4.65
CA LEU A 24 -4.64 0.41 -4.22
C LEU A 24 -4.53 0.42 -2.68
N VAL A 25 -5.29 1.29 -2.01
CA VAL A 25 -5.31 1.36 -0.53
C VAL A 25 -5.80 0.05 0.07
N ASP A 26 -6.79 -0.59 -0.54
CA ASP A 26 -7.34 -1.88 -0.11
C ASP A 26 -6.31 -3.01 -0.23
N ARG A 27 -5.49 -3.01 -1.29
CA ARG A 27 -4.35 -3.94 -1.42
C ARG A 27 -3.33 -3.73 -0.30
N CYS A 28 -3.00 -2.50 0.04
CA CYS A 28 -2.10 -2.20 1.16
C CYS A 28 -2.68 -2.67 2.52
N LEU A 29 -3.98 -2.47 2.75
CA LEU A 29 -4.66 -2.95 3.95
C LEU A 29 -4.64 -4.50 4.04
N ALA A 30 -4.87 -5.18 2.91
CA ALA A 30 -4.80 -6.63 2.83
C ALA A 30 -3.38 -7.15 3.13
N LEU A 31 -2.34 -6.47 2.64
CA LEU A 31 -0.94 -6.79 2.94
C LEU A 31 -0.63 -6.66 4.43
N LEU A 32 -1.06 -5.57 5.08
CA LEU A 32 -0.88 -5.40 6.53
C LEU A 32 -1.59 -6.50 7.33
N ALA A 33 -2.83 -6.83 6.95
CA ALA A 33 -3.59 -7.88 7.61
C ALA A 33 -2.94 -9.27 7.45
N ARG A 34 -2.29 -9.52 6.31
CA ARG A 34 -1.50 -10.75 6.08
C ARG A 34 -0.21 -10.73 6.88
N ALA A 35 0.53 -9.62 6.89
CA ALA A 35 1.78 -9.48 7.64
C ALA A 35 1.61 -9.74 9.15
N GLU A 36 0.48 -9.33 9.73
CA GLU A 36 0.12 -9.63 11.13
C GLU A 36 0.05 -11.14 11.44
N ARG A 37 -0.23 -11.97 10.43
CA ARG A 37 -0.40 -13.42 10.57
C ARG A 37 0.71 -14.21 9.89
N ALA A 38 1.63 -13.52 9.24
CA ALA A 38 2.61 -14.13 8.36
C ALA A 38 3.68 -14.88 9.16
N ASP A 39 4.04 -16.06 8.66
CA ASP A 39 5.22 -16.77 9.12
C ASP A 39 6.47 -16.37 8.32
N ALA A 40 7.62 -16.87 8.73
CA ALA A 40 8.90 -16.58 8.07
C ALA A 40 8.94 -17.07 6.60
N ALA A 41 8.08 -18.02 6.20
CA ALA A 41 8.02 -18.52 4.83
C ALA A 41 7.16 -17.62 3.92
N GLU A 42 6.23 -16.84 4.48
CA GLU A 42 5.39 -15.88 3.75
C GLU A 42 6.06 -14.51 3.57
N LEU A 43 7.10 -14.20 4.33
CA LEU A 43 7.84 -12.92 4.24
C LEU A 43 8.33 -12.59 2.81
N PRO A 44 8.98 -13.52 2.07
CA PRO A 44 9.45 -13.22 0.71
C PRO A 44 8.31 -12.92 -0.27
N GLN A 45 7.13 -13.51 -0.05
CA GLN A 45 5.95 -13.26 -0.89
C GLN A 45 5.38 -11.87 -0.60
N LEU A 46 5.30 -11.48 0.67
CA LEU A 46 4.88 -10.12 1.06
C LEU A 46 5.84 -9.06 0.51
N GLU A 47 7.15 -9.29 0.56
CA GLU A 47 8.15 -8.39 -0.02
C GLU A 47 7.97 -8.25 -1.53
N ALA A 48 7.75 -9.35 -2.25
CA ALA A 48 7.49 -9.33 -3.68
C ALA A 48 6.21 -8.55 -4.04
N GLU A 49 5.14 -8.70 -3.25
CA GLU A 49 3.90 -7.95 -3.45
C GLU A 49 4.08 -6.45 -3.17
N ILE A 50 4.88 -6.08 -2.17
CA ILE A 50 5.24 -4.68 -1.90
C ILE A 50 6.04 -4.08 -3.07
N GLU A 51 7.02 -4.81 -3.60
CA GLU A 51 7.81 -4.35 -4.75
C GLU A 51 6.95 -4.22 -6.02
N ALA A 52 6.01 -5.14 -6.25
CA ALA A 52 5.06 -5.01 -7.35
C ALA A 52 4.22 -3.74 -7.24
N ILE A 53 3.74 -3.40 -6.04
CA ILE A 53 3.02 -2.14 -5.80
C ILE A 53 3.94 -0.93 -6.02
N ARG A 54 5.20 -0.98 -5.58
CA ARG A 54 6.18 0.10 -5.81
C ARG A 54 6.43 0.35 -7.29
N LEU A 55 6.60 -0.72 -8.07
CA LEU A 55 6.79 -0.63 -9.52
C LEU A 55 5.55 -0.06 -10.21
N GLU A 56 4.36 -0.57 -9.89
CA GLU A 56 3.10 -0.05 -10.44
C GLU A 56 2.95 1.45 -10.14
N LEU A 57 3.24 1.86 -8.90
CA LEU A 57 3.21 3.27 -8.50
C LEU A 57 4.25 4.08 -9.27
N ALA A 58 5.47 3.57 -9.43
CA ALA A 58 6.53 4.24 -10.16
C ALA A 58 6.22 4.39 -11.65
N GLU A 59 5.58 3.41 -12.26
CA GLU A 59 5.13 3.47 -13.66
C GLU A 59 4.04 4.53 -13.86
N ARG A 60 3.11 4.63 -12.91
CA ARG A 60 1.94 5.51 -13.02
C ARG A 60 2.23 6.95 -12.63
N PHE A 61 3.10 7.14 -11.63
CA PHE A 61 3.32 8.42 -11.00
C PHE A 61 4.78 8.88 -11.14
N GLY A 62 5.73 8.01 -11.43
CA GLY A 62 7.16 8.31 -11.41
C GLY A 62 7.83 7.82 -10.11
N PRO A 63 9.17 7.78 -10.06
CA PRO A 63 9.89 7.18 -8.94
C PRO A 63 9.59 7.87 -7.60
N PRO A 64 9.62 7.12 -6.48
CA PRO A 64 9.45 7.68 -5.15
C PRO A 64 10.63 8.61 -4.81
N GLY A 65 10.47 9.88 -5.14
CA GLY A 65 11.47 10.94 -5.01
C GLY A 65 10.96 12.31 -5.42
N GLU A 66 9.95 12.37 -6.30
CA GLU A 66 9.30 13.62 -6.72
C GLU A 66 7.99 13.95 -5.99
N PHE A 67 7.45 13.02 -5.19
CA PHE A 67 6.15 13.17 -4.53
C PHE A 67 6.16 13.91 -3.19
N VAL A 68 7.30 14.48 -2.78
CA VAL A 68 7.28 15.48 -1.69
C VAL A 68 6.86 16.81 -2.28
N ARG A 69 5.56 17.06 -2.44
CA ARG A 69 5.05 18.43 -2.52
C ARG A 69 3.62 18.56 -1.98
N HIS A 70 3.57 19.38 -0.92
CA HIS A 70 2.44 20.05 -0.26
C HIS A 70 1.67 19.27 0.79
#